data_AF-A0A9W8PWW3-F1
#
_entry.id   AF-A0A9W8PWW3-F1
#
_cell.length_a   1.000
_cell.length_b   1.000
_cell.length_c   1.000
_cell.angle_alpha   90.00
_cell.angle_beta   90.00
_cell.angle_gamma   90.00
#
_symmetry.space_group_name_H-M   'P 1'
#
loop_
_entity.id
_entity.type
_entity.pdbx_description
1 polymer ?
#
loop_
_entity_poly.entity_id
_entity_poly.type
_entity_poly.pdbx_seq_one_letter_code
_entity_poly.pdbx_strand_id
1 'polypeptide(L)'
;MALRRSGGQLCKSISQASSHRLALPQIASQRRYLATPVHPVTQDATGSKGPTAMVFLNMGGPSTTDEVGDFLSRLFADGDLIPLGPLQNYLGPLISKRRTPKIIKQYSAIGGGSPIRKWSEYQNAEMCKILDKISPETAPHKPYVAFRYANPLTEEMYEQLLKDGFGNGKGGRAVAFTQYPQYSCSTTGSSINELWKWRHRLEGKTNKEPGDGTITWSVIDRWPNHSGLVEAFAQNIEAKLLEYPEERRKDVVLLFSAHSLPMSVVNRGDPYPAEVAATVYAVMQRLGFSNPYRLCWQSQVGPSAWLGPQTSDSVEHYVAKGQKDLVLIPIAFTSDHIETLYELDQEVIADSGSPETVKRVESLNGSPVFIEALADIAKKHLAENKACSKQMGLRCPGCKSERCAESKRFFASQQAGLA
;
A
#
# COMPACT_ATOMS: atom_id res chain seq x y z
N MET A 1 7.99 57.19 -5.14
CA MET A 1 8.46 58.48 -5.66
C MET A 1 9.98 58.46 -5.63
N ALA A 2 10.62 58.74 -6.77
CA ALA A 2 12.06 58.97 -7.00
C ALA A 2 13.04 57.77 -6.81
N LEU A 3 13.63 57.19 -7.87
CA LEU A 3 14.73 57.69 -8.76
C LEU A 3 16.11 57.54 -8.05
N ARG A 4 17.24 57.14 -8.63
CA ARG A 4 17.66 56.57 -9.93
C ARG A 4 19.21 56.44 -9.85
N ARG A 5 19.77 55.43 -10.54
CA ARG A 5 21.07 55.46 -11.31
C ARG A 5 22.37 55.71 -10.52
N SER A 6 23.57 55.33 -10.95
CA SER A 6 24.20 54.73 -12.14
C SER A 6 25.63 54.36 -11.67
N GLY A 7 26.28 53.27 -12.10
CA GLY A 7 26.85 53.07 -13.44
C GLY A 7 28.38 53.06 -13.33
N GLY A 8 29.07 52.36 -14.26
CA GLY A 8 30.49 52.62 -14.54
C GLY A 8 31.42 51.41 -14.52
N GLN A 9 31.71 50.91 -15.72
CA GLN A 9 32.66 49.85 -16.09
C GLN A 9 34.13 50.32 -16.20
N LEU A 10 35.02 49.31 -16.35
CA LEU A 10 36.22 49.23 -17.23
C LEU A 10 37.61 49.72 -16.74
N CYS A 11 38.45 48.73 -16.37
CA CYS A 11 39.63 48.23 -17.11
C CYS A 11 40.93 49.06 -17.29
N LYS A 12 42.08 48.39 -16.97
CA LYS A 12 43.45 48.39 -17.56
C LYS A 12 44.49 48.13 -16.44
N SER A 13 45.42 47.15 -16.37
CA SER A 13 46.36 46.43 -17.27
C SER A 13 47.83 46.77 -16.94
N ILE A 14 48.74 45.76 -17.02
CA ILE A 14 50.23 45.79 -17.18
C ILE A 14 51.02 45.76 -15.84
N SER A 15 52.14 45.02 -15.58
CA SER A 15 53.22 44.38 -16.37
C SER A 15 53.65 43.01 -15.76
N GLN A 16 53.91 41.96 -16.55
CA GLN A 16 55.21 41.47 -17.11
C GLN A 16 56.41 41.31 -16.15
N ALA A 17 56.90 40.06 -16.05
CA ALA A 17 58.32 39.71 -16.00
C ALA A 17 58.54 38.32 -16.62
N SER A 18 59.54 38.22 -17.49
CA SER A 18 59.89 37.09 -18.35
C SER A 18 61.23 36.48 -17.93
N SER A 19 61.43 35.18 -18.19
CA SER A 19 62.77 34.61 -18.37
C SER A 19 62.71 33.38 -19.28
N HIS A 20 63.45 33.46 -20.39
CA HIS A 20 63.56 32.50 -21.47
C HIS A 20 64.37 31.25 -21.11
N ARG A 21 64.00 30.08 -21.70
CA ARG A 21 64.97 29.04 -22.12
C ARG A 21 64.56 28.42 -23.47
N LEU A 22 65.60 28.06 -24.20
CA LEU A 22 65.70 27.78 -25.64
C LEU A 22 64.96 26.50 -26.10
N ALA A 23 64.44 26.55 -27.32
CA ALA A 23 63.85 25.43 -28.05
C ALA A 23 64.83 24.86 -29.10
N LEU A 24 64.86 23.53 -29.22
CA LEU A 24 65.40 22.79 -30.36
C LEU A 24 64.31 21.82 -30.87
N PRO A 25 64.25 21.53 -32.18
CA PRO A 25 63.09 20.89 -32.81
C PRO A 25 63.18 19.36 -32.79
N GLN A 26 62.10 18.68 -32.39
CA GLN A 26 61.96 17.22 -32.57
C GLN A 26 60.74 16.90 -33.44
N ILE A 27 61.08 16.53 -34.68
CA ILE A 27 60.49 15.50 -35.56
C ILE A 27 59.09 14.99 -35.19
N ALA A 28 58.14 15.29 -36.08
CA ALA A 28 56.77 14.80 -36.04
C ALA A 28 56.70 13.27 -36.19
N SER A 29 56.11 12.62 -35.18
CA SER A 29 55.64 11.23 -35.25
C SER A 29 54.14 11.23 -35.50
N GLN A 30 53.73 10.82 -36.70
CA GLN A 30 52.35 10.46 -36.99
C GLN A 30 51.98 9.20 -36.18
N ARG A 31 51.03 9.32 -35.25
CA ARG A 31 50.29 8.18 -34.72
C ARG A 31 48.90 8.17 -35.31
N ARG A 32 48.57 7.07 -35.99
CA ARG A 32 47.25 6.74 -36.51
C ARG A 32 46.64 5.62 -35.65
N TYR A 33 45.36 5.83 -35.31
CA TYR A 33 44.34 4.90 -34.78
C TYR A 33 44.51 4.47 -33.30
N LEU A 34 43.44 4.44 -32.49
CA LEU A 34 42.13 3.83 -32.74
C LEU A 34 40.96 4.68 -32.20
N ALA A 35 39.82 4.62 -32.90
CA ALA A 35 38.55 5.12 -32.42
C ALA A 35 38.13 4.36 -31.15
N THR A 36 37.78 5.09 -30.10
CA THR A 36 37.19 4.53 -28.88
C THR A 36 35.85 3.88 -29.25
N PRO A 37 35.61 2.60 -28.90
CA PRO A 37 34.29 2.03 -29.10
C PRO A 37 33.32 2.75 -28.16
N VAL A 38 32.30 3.39 -28.73
CA VAL A 38 31.14 3.84 -27.96
C VAL A 38 30.42 2.57 -27.53
N HIS A 39 30.53 2.22 -26.25
CA HIS A 39 29.78 1.10 -25.69
C HIS A 39 28.27 1.37 -25.81
N PRO A 40 27.45 0.36 -26.15
CA PRO A 40 26.00 0.48 -26.05
C PRO A 40 25.61 0.83 -24.61
N VAL A 41 24.67 1.75 -24.44
CA VAL A 41 24.06 2.07 -23.15
C VAL A 41 23.20 0.88 -22.71
N THR A 42 23.83 -0.11 -22.09
CA THR A 42 23.17 -1.18 -21.34
C THR A 42 24.15 -1.73 -20.31
N GLN A 43 24.12 -1.18 -19.11
CA GLN A 43 24.37 -1.94 -17.88
C GLN A 43 23.78 -1.16 -16.70
N ASP A 44 22.94 -1.88 -15.99
CA ASP A 44 22.12 -1.47 -14.87
C ASP A 44 22.94 -0.75 -13.80
N ALA A 45 22.46 0.42 -13.36
CA ALA A 45 22.90 1.03 -12.12
C ALA A 45 22.44 0.14 -10.96
N THR A 46 23.15 -0.95 -10.73
CA THR A 46 22.99 -1.76 -9.53
C THR A 46 23.55 -0.96 -8.37
N GLY A 47 22.67 -0.59 -7.43
CA GLY A 47 23.06 0.02 -6.18
C GLY A 47 24.08 -0.86 -5.47
N SER A 48 24.99 -0.23 -4.72
CA SER A 48 26.11 -0.92 -4.05
C SER A 48 25.73 -2.08 -3.12
N LYS A 49 24.44 -2.21 -2.77
CA LYS A 49 23.87 -3.23 -1.86
C LYS A 49 23.05 -4.32 -2.57
N GLY A 50 23.00 -4.35 -3.91
CA GLY A 50 22.20 -5.31 -4.68
C GLY A 50 20.70 -4.94 -4.79
N PRO A 51 19.87 -5.81 -5.40
CA PRO A 51 18.45 -5.52 -5.62
C PRO A 51 17.66 -5.42 -4.31
N THR A 52 16.60 -4.60 -4.30
CA THR A 52 15.66 -4.49 -3.18
C THR A 52 14.31 -5.10 -3.58
N ALA A 53 13.83 -6.10 -2.85
CA ALA A 53 12.50 -6.66 -3.05
C ALA A 53 11.42 -5.77 -2.42
N MET A 54 10.44 -5.34 -3.21
CA MET A 54 9.27 -4.58 -2.76
C MET A 54 8.06 -5.50 -2.72
N VAL A 55 7.64 -5.92 -1.53
CA VAL A 55 6.60 -6.95 -1.33
C VAL A 55 5.30 -6.30 -0.88
N PHE A 56 4.31 -6.23 -1.77
CA PHE A 56 2.98 -5.74 -1.45
C PHE A 56 2.20 -6.80 -0.67
N LEU A 57 1.73 -6.44 0.53
CA LEU A 57 0.93 -7.30 1.40
C LEU A 57 -0.54 -6.87 1.38
N ASN A 58 -1.44 -7.78 1.01
CA ASN A 58 -2.89 -7.58 1.08
C ASN A 58 -3.58 -8.92 1.38
N MET A 59 -4.87 -8.93 1.70
CA MET A 59 -5.63 -10.17 1.84
C MET A 59 -5.77 -10.92 0.51
N GLY A 60 -5.84 -10.15 -0.58
CA GLY A 60 -6.09 -10.64 -1.94
C GLY A 60 -7.56 -10.96 -2.19
N GLY A 61 -7.84 -11.46 -3.37
CA GLY A 61 -9.17 -11.89 -3.78
C GLY A 61 -9.05 -12.91 -4.91
N PRO A 62 -10.04 -13.79 -5.07
CA PRO A 62 -10.02 -14.83 -6.09
C PRO A 62 -9.99 -14.17 -7.48
N SER A 63 -9.00 -14.52 -8.30
CA SER A 63 -8.82 -13.94 -9.65
C SER A 63 -9.90 -14.44 -10.62
N THR A 64 -10.45 -15.61 -10.35
CA THR A 64 -11.58 -16.23 -11.07
C THR A 64 -12.58 -16.81 -10.09
N THR A 65 -13.80 -17.09 -10.55
CA THR A 65 -14.84 -17.74 -9.73
C THR A 65 -14.43 -19.11 -9.17
N ASP A 66 -13.55 -19.83 -9.86
CA ASP A 66 -13.10 -21.17 -9.45
C ASP A 66 -12.20 -21.11 -8.21
N GLU A 67 -11.51 -19.99 -7.99
CA GLU A 67 -10.64 -19.77 -6.83
C GLU A 67 -11.43 -19.40 -5.55
N VAL A 68 -12.73 -19.12 -5.65
CA VAL A 68 -13.55 -18.63 -4.52
C VAL A 68 -13.59 -19.63 -3.37
N GLY A 69 -13.70 -20.93 -3.66
CA GLY A 69 -13.77 -21.96 -2.63
C GLY A 69 -12.51 -22.01 -1.76
N ASP A 70 -11.35 -21.97 -2.40
CA ASP A 70 -10.05 -21.99 -1.72
C ASP A 70 -9.82 -20.69 -0.95
N PHE A 71 -10.15 -19.55 -1.56
CA PHE A 71 -10.08 -18.24 -0.91
C PHE A 71 -10.88 -18.21 0.40
N LEU A 72 -12.16 -18.61 0.37
CA LEU A 72 -13.00 -18.64 1.57
C LEU A 72 -12.50 -19.67 2.59
N SER A 73 -11.99 -20.82 2.13
CA SER A 73 -11.44 -21.86 3.01
C SER A 73 -10.28 -21.31 3.84
N ARG A 74 -9.33 -20.61 3.19
CA ARG A 74 -8.19 -19.97 3.88
C ARG A 74 -8.63 -18.83 4.80
N LEU A 75 -9.59 -18.02 4.36
CA LEU A 75 -10.13 -16.90 5.13
C LEU A 75 -10.78 -17.37 6.44
N PHE A 76 -11.64 -18.39 6.38
CA PHE A 76 -12.29 -18.94 7.57
C PHE A 76 -11.38 -19.82 8.44
N ALA A 77 -10.25 -20.30 7.90
CA ALA A 77 -9.23 -20.99 8.69
C ALA A 77 -8.32 -20.03 9.48
N ASP A 78 -8.35 -18.73 9.19
CA ASP A 78 -7.49 -17.75 9.85
C ASP A 78 -8.06 -17.22 11.17
N GLY A 79 -7.51 -17.72 12.28
CA GLY A 79 -7.86 -17.26 13.62
C GLY A 79 -7.42 -15.83 13.96
N ASP A 80 -6.53 -15.21 13.18
CA ASP A 80 -6.20 -13.78 13.36
C ASP A 80 -7.30 -12.85 12.82
N LEU A 81 -8.05 -13.32 11.80
CA LEU A 81 -9.14 -12.57 11.17
C LEU A 81 -10.50 -12.93 11.80
N ILE A 82 -10.89 -14.21 11.78
CA ILE A 82 -12.18 -14.68 12.30
C ILE A 82 -11.92 -15.73 13.38
N PRO A 83 -11.89 -15.36 14.68
CA PRO A 83 -11.67 -16.33 15.75
C PRO A 83 -12.94 -17.16 15.97
N LEU A 84 -13.03 -18.34 15.34
CA LEU A 84 -14.16 -19.28 15.46
C LEU A 84 -13.99 -20.29 16.60
N GLY A 85 -12.94 -20.15 17.42
CA GLY A 85 -12.65 -21.01 18.55
C GLY A 85 -11.88 -22.30 18.20
N PRO A 86 -11.77 -23.27 19.13
CA PRO A 86 -10.87 -24.42 18.99
C PRO A 86 -11.16 -25.35 17.82
N LEU A 87 -12.41 -25.37 17.33
CA LEU A 87 -12.86 -26.23 16.22
C LEU A 87 -12.79 -25.53 14.87
N GLN A 88 -12.12 -24.37 14.76
CA GLN A 88 -12.04 -23.58 13.54
C GLN A 88 -11.50 -24.36 12.33
N ASN A 89 -10.56 -25.28 12.53
CA ASN A 89 -10.02 -26.13 11.45
C ASN A 89 -11.07 -27.07 10.82
N TYR A 90 -12.16 -27.38 11.54
CA TYR A 90 -13.28 -28.18 11.04
C TYR A 90 -14.44 -27.28 10.57
N LEU A 91 -14.77 -26.25 11.34
CA LEU A 91 -15.86 -25.33 11.03
C LEU A 91 -15.57 -24.47 9.80
N GLY A 92 -14.31 -24.05 9.61
CA GLY A 92 -13.89 -23.19 8.51
C GLY A 92 -14.21 -23.78 7.12
N PRO A 93 -13.75 -25.02 6.81
CA PRO A 93 -14.08 -25.69 5.55
C PRO A 93 -15.59 -25.88 5.33
N LEU A 94 -16.35 -26.20 6.39
CA LEU A 94 -17.80 -26.38 6.31
C LEU A 94 -18.52 -25.07 5.98
N ILE A 95 -18.17 -23.98 6.67
CA ILE A 95 -18.72 -22.64 6.44
C ILE A 95 -18.34 -22.16 5.05
N SER A 96 -17.08 -22.34 4.64
CA SER A 96 -16.60 -22.03 3.29
C SER A 96 -17.46 -22.71 2.24
N LYS A 97 -17.57 -24.06 2.27
CA LYS A 97 -18.36 -24.83 1.30
C LYS A 97 -19.82 -24.37 1.21
N ARG A 98 -20.43 -24.00 2.34
CA ARG A 98 -21.81 -23.47 2.37
C ARG A 98 -21.91 -22.06 1.77
N ARG A 99 -20.90 -21.21 1.95
CA ARG A 99 -20.89 -19.82 1.46
C ARG A 99 -20.43 -19.69 0.02
N THR A 100 -19.57 -20.58 -0.49
CA THR A 100 -18.98 -20.54 -1.83
C THR A 100 -20.00 -20.26 -2.94
N PRO A 101 -21.17 -20.94 -3.03
CA PRO A 101 -22.11 -20.69 -4.13
C PRO A 101 -22.67 -19.26 -4.13
N LYS A 102 -22.87 -18.65 -2.96
CA LYS A 102 -23.33 -17.26 -2.87
C LYS A 102 -22.22 -16.32 -3.35
N ILE A 103 -20.99 -16.51 -2.87
CA ILE A 103 -19.86 -15.63 -3.18
C ILE A 103 -19.44 -15.75 -4.66
N ILE A 104 -19.54 -16.94 -5.27
CA ILE A 104 -19.36 -17.12 -6.72
C ILE A 104 -20.31 -16.21 -7.50
N LYS A 105 -21.60 -16.18 -7.15
CA LYS A 105 -22.58 -15.31 -7.83
C LYS A 105 -22.21 -13.83 -7.74
N GLN A 106 -21.72 -13.39 -6.57
CA GLN A 106 -21.28 -12.02 -6.37
C GLN A 106 -20.06 -11.68 -7.24
N TYR A 107 -19.05 -12.56 -7.29
CA TYR A 107 -17.90 -12.39 -8.18
C TYR A 107 -18.28 -12.43 -9.67
N SER A 108 -19.20 -13.32 -10.06
CA SER A 108 -19.74 -13.36 -11.43
C SER A 108 -20.42 -12.04 -11.81
N ALA A 109 -21.15 -11.42 -10.89
CA ALA A 109 -21.86 -10.16 -11.13
C ALA A 109 -20.93 -8.94 -11.34
N ILE A 110 -19.65 -9.04 -10.95
CA ILE A 110 -18.65 -7.97 -11.11
C ILE A 110 -17.61 -8.28 -12.19
N GLY A 111 -17.86 -9.28 -13.04
CA GLY A 111 -16.97 -9.64 -14.15
C GLY A 111 -16.18 -10.95 -13.98
N GLY A 112 -16.50 -11.76 -12.96
CA GLY A 112 -15.99 -13.13 -12.82
C GLY A 112 -14.76 -13.30 -11.92
N GLY A 113 -14.33 -12.26 -11.21
CA GLY A 113 -13.19 -12.31 -10.31
C GLY A 113 -12.83 -10.96 -9.70
N SER A 114 -11.93 -10.96 -8.71
CA SER A 114 -11.42 -9.75 -8.08
C SER A 114 -10.31 -9.11 -8.93
N PRO A 115 -10.37 -7.80 -9.23
CA PRO A 115 -9.31 -7.11 -9.95
C PRO A 115 -8.09 -6.78 -9.07
N ILE A 116 -8.12 -7.12 -7.77
CA ILE A 116 -7.09 -6.76 -6.80
C ILE A 116 -5.69 -7.25 -7.18
N ARG A 117 -5.58 -8.44 -7.79
CA ARG A 117 -4.30 -8.99 -8.26
C ARG A 117 -3.70 -8.12 -9.34
N LYS A 118 -4.48 -7.84 -10.39
CA LYS A 118 -4.09 -6.98 -11.50
C LYS A 118 -3.61 -5.61 -10.99
N TRP A 119 -4.38 -4.97 -10.11
CA TRP A 119 -4.02 -3.65 -9.61
C TRP A 119 -2.78 -3.69 -8.71
N SER A 120 -2.66 -4.68 -7.82
CA SER A 120 -1.48 -4.81 -6.94
C SER A 120 -0.19 -5.04 -7.74
N GLU A 121 -0.22 -5.91 -8.75
CA GLU A 121 0.93 -6.18 -9.62
C GLU A 121 1.29 -4.93 -10.45
N TYR A 122 0.30 -4.24 -11.01
CA TYR A 122 0.49 -3.01 -11.78
C TYR A 122 1.08 -1.88 -10.92
N GLN A 123 0.46 -1.57 -9.79
CA GLN A 123 0.89 -0.51 -8.87
C GLN A 123 2.31 -0.75 -8.37
N ASN A 124 2.65 -1.98 -7.99
CA ASN A 124 3.99 -2.31 -7.51
C ASN A 124 5.03 -2.18 -8.63
N ALA A 125 4.72 -2.67 -9.83
CA ALA A 125 5.63 -2.56 -10.98
C ALA A 125 5.89 -1.08 -11.35
N GLU A 126 4.85 -0.24 -11.43
CA GLU A 126 5.02 1.19 -11.73
C GLU A 126 5.73 1.94 -10.59
N MET A 127 5.41 1.63 -9.33
CA MET A 127 6.12 2.18 -8.17
C MET A 127 7.61 1.83 -8.23
N CYS A 128 7.98 0.58 -8.53
CA CYS A 128 9.38 0.16 -8.67
C CYS A 128 10.11 0.94 -9.78
N LYS A 129 9.47 1.17 -10.94
CA LYS A 129 10.03 1.99 -12.03
C LYS A 129 10.30 3.44 -11.60
N ILE A 130 9.44 4.01 -10.75
CA ILE A 130 9.65 5.34 -10.18
C ILE A 130 10.79 5.29 -9.17
N LEU A 131 10.79 4.31 -8.25
CA LEU A 131 11.82 4.13 -7.24
C LEU A 131 13.23 3.97 -7.83
N ASP A 132 13.38 3.23 -8.92
CA ASP A 132 14.67 3.11 -9.63
C ASP A 132 15.23 4.45 -10.10
N LYS A 133 14.36 5.43 -10.38
CA LYS A 133 14.76 6.79 -10.75
C LYS A 133 15.03 7.68 -9.54
N ILE A 134 14.20 7.58 -8.50
CA ILE A 134 14.24 8.51 -7.35
C ILE A 134 15.07 8.03 -6.16
N SER A 135 15.49 6.76 -6.17
CA SER A 135 16.30 6.06 -5.15
C SER A 135 17.29 5.07 -5.79
N PRO A 136 18.18 5.52 -6.70
CA PRO A 136 19.10 4.64 -7.44
C PRO A 136 20.07 3.86 -6.53
N GLU A 137 20.34 4.33 -5.32
CA GLU A 137 21.20 3.67 -4.34
C GLU A 137 20.67 2.32 -3.83
N THR A 138 19.36 2.09 -3.94
CA THR A 138 18.66 0.84 -3.55
C THR A 138 18.13 0.06 -4.76
N ALA A 139 18.37 0.55 -5.97
CA ALA A 139 17.99 -0.09 -7.22
C ALA A 139 18.87 -1.32 -7.53
N PRO A 140 18.40 -2.28 -8.33
CA PRO A 140 17.06 -2.34 -8.92
C PRO A 140 15.99 -2.79 -7.90
N HIS A 141 14.83 -2.15 -7.94
CA HIS A 141 13.66 -2.52 -7.13
C HIS A 141 12.85 -3.60 -7.86
N LYS A 142 12.59 -4.72 -7.20
CA LYS A 142 11.86 -5.86 -7.77
C LYS A 142 10.46 -5.96 -7.16
N PRO A 143 9.38 -5.94 -7.98
CA PRO A 143 8.02 -6.00 -7.47
C PRO A 143 7.60 -7.44 -7.13
N TYR A 144 7.00 -7.63 -5.96
CA TYR A 144 6.38 -8.88 -5.52
C TYR A 144 5.02 -8.60 -4.88
N VAL A 145 4.09 -9.52 -5.04
CA VAL A 145 2.79 -9.48 -4.34
C VAL A 145 2.69 -10.73 -3.49
N ALA A 146 2.20 -10.57 -2.26
CA ALA A 146 1.85 -11.67 -1.39
C ALA A 146 0.46 -11.44 -0.81
N PHE A 147 -0.46 -12.32 -1.18
CA PHE A 147 -1.80 -12.33 -0.67
C PHE A 147 -1.94 -13.31 0.49
N ARG A 148 -2.83 -12.97 1.42
CA ARG A 148 -3.07 -13.77 2.62
C ARG A 148 -3.96 -14.99 2.34
N TYR A 149 -4.92 -14.86 1.42
CA TYR A 149 -5.94 -15.89 1.15
C TYR A 149 -6.10 -16.25 -0.34
N ALA A 150 -5.56 -15.43 -1.25
CA ALA A 150 -5.58 -15.65 -2.69
C ALA A 150 -4.16 -15.87 -3.25
N ASN A 151 -4.05 -16.28 -4.51
CA ASN A 151 -2.76 -16.45 -5.17
C ASN A 151 -2.26 -15.11 -5.76
N PRO A 152 -0.96 -14.79 -5.71
CA PRO A 152 0.11 -15.59 -5.11
C PRO A 152 0.09 -15.53 -3.57
N LEU A 153 0.18 -16.70 -2.93
CA LEU A 153 0.21 -16.79 -1.45
C LEU A 153 1.55 -16.33 -0.89
N THR A 154 1.61 -16.14 0.43
CA THR A 154 2.85 -15.72 1.11
C THR A 154 3.98 -16.73 0.92
N GLU A 155 3.69 -18.04 0.95
CA GLU A 155 4.64 -19.11 0.65
C GLU A 155 5.19 -19.04 -0.78
N GLU A 156 4.31 -18.89 -1.77
CA GLU A 156 4.69 -18.87 -3.19
C GLU A 156 5.58 -17.66 -3.50
N MET A 157 5.22 -16.49 -2.94
CA MET A 157 6.04 -15.29 -3.03
C MET A 157 7.40 -15.49 -2.36
N TYR A 158 7.45 -16.11 -1.18
CA TYR A 158 8.72 -16.33 -0.48
C TYR A 158 9.63 -17.29 -1.24
N GLU A 159 9.08 -18.38 -1.79
CA GLU A 159 9.83 -19.29 -2.65
C GLU A 159 10.37 -18.58 -3.89
N GLN A 160 9.60 -17.65 -4.46
CA GLN A 160 10.06 -16.84 -5.59
C GLN A 160 11.21 -15.90 -5.18
N LEU A 161 11.13 -15.24 -4.02
CA LEU A 161 12.25 -14.45 -3.49
C LEU A 161 13.54 -15.29 -3.39
N LEU A 162 13.43 -16.50 -2.85
CA LEU A 162 14.56 -17.42 -2.73
C LEU A 162 15.15 -17.83 -4.09
N LYS A 163 14.29 -18.08 -5.09
CA LYS A 163 14.71 -18.38 -6.48
C LYS A 163 15.39 -17.18 -7.14
N ASP A 164 14.92 -15.97 -6.84
CA ASP A 164 15.45 -14.72 -7.40
C ASP A 164 16.74 -14.24 -6.73
N GLY A 165 17.26 -15.01 -5.75
CA GLY A 165 18.55 -14.82 -5.13
C GLY A 165 18.54 -14.05 -3.82
N PHE A 166 17.37 -13.78 -3.23
CA PHE A 166 17.25 -13.29 -1.87
C PHE A 166 17.33 -14.45 -0.87
N GLY A 167 17.95 -14.25 0.29
CA GLY A 167 18.08 -15.29 1.33
C GLY A 167 18.98 -16.45 0.93
N ASN A 168 18.77 -17.64 1.53
CA ASN A 168 19.51 -18.87 1.23
C ASN A 168 21.05 -18.71 1.24
N GLY A 169 21.59 -17.93 2.20
CA GLY A 169 23.03 -17.69 2.32
C GLY A 169 23.54 -16.48 1.50
N LYS A 170 22.70 -15.87 0.67
CA LYS A 170 23.05 -14.71 -0.18
C LYS A 170 22.66 -13.37 0.43
N GLY A 171 21.84 -13.37 1.48
CA GLY A 171 21.33 -12.14 2.09
C GLY A 171 20.36 -11.42 1.16
N GLY A 172 20.34 -10.10 1.22
CA GLY A 172 19.45 -9.25 0.41
C GLY A 172 18.42 -8.52 1.26
N ARG A 173 17.81 -7.50 0.66
CA ARG A 173 16.87 -6.59 1.34
C ARG A 173 15.46 -6.79 0.80
N ALA A 174 14.49 -6.94 1.70
CA ALA A 174 13.07 -6.96 1.36
C ALA A 174 12.27 -5.97 2.21
N VAL A 175 11.34 -5.28 1.58
CA VAL A 175 10.39 -4.37 2.22
C VAL A 175 9.00 -4.98 2.14
N ALA A 176 8.47 -5.39 3.29
CA ALA A 176 7.07 -5.75 3.46
C ALA A 176 6.22 -4.49 3.51
N PHE A 177 5.57 -4.16 2.40
CA PHE A 177 4.77 -2.94 2.24
C PHE A 177 3.29 -3.28 2.26
N THR A 178 2.64 -3.02 3.40
CA THR A 178 1.19 -3.22 3.50
C THR A 178 0.43 -2.31 2.55
N GLN A 179 -0.56 -2.86 1.86
CA GLN A 179 -1.47 -2.10 0.98
C GLN A 179 -2.70 -1.57 1.72
N TYR A 180 -2.73 -1.71 3.04
CA TYR A 180 -3.70 -1.07 3.93
C TYR A 180 -3.10 0.20 4.51
N PRO A 181 -3.59 1.40 4.17
CA PRO A 181 -3.08 2.63 4.78
C PRO A 181 -3.24 2.63 6.29
N GLN A 182 -4.36 2.08 6.78
CA GLN A 182 -4.71 1.97 8.19
C GLN A 182 -4.43 0.56 8.70
N TYR A 183 -3.60 0.45 9.74
CA TYR A 183 -3.25 -0.83 10.34
C TYR A 183 -4.43 -1.44 11.08
N SER A 184 -4.75 -2.70 10.80
CA SER A 184 -5.52 -3.56 11.71
C SER A 184 -4.75 -4.83 12.04
N CYS A 185 -4.94 -5.37 13.25
CA CYS A 185 -4.41 -6.70 13.57
C CYS A 185 -5.00 -7.79 12.68
N SER A 186 -6.21 -7.59 12.17
CA SER A 186 -6.90 -8.56 11.32
C SER A 186 -6.50 -8.49 9.84
N THR A 187 -5.83 -7.42 9.40
CA THR A 187 -5.32 -7.26 8.03
C THR A 187 -3.79 -7.30 8.01
N THR A 188 -3.13 -6.14 8.13
CA THR A 188 -1.67 -6.01 8.14
C THR A 188 -1.03 -6.92 9.20
N GLY A 189 -1.62 -7.01 10.40
CA GLY A 189 -1.14 -7.91 11.45
C GLY A 189 -1.13 -9.38 11.04
N SER A 190 -2.19 -9.85 10.36
CA SER A 190 -2.28 -11.23 9.86
C SER A 190 -1.25 -11.48 8.76
N SER A 191 -1.09 -10.57 7.78
CA SER A 191 -0.08 -10.68 6.72
C SER A 191 1.33 -10.77 7.28
N ILE A 192 1.66 -9.94 8.27
CA ILE A 192 2.99 -9.92 8.90
C ILE A 192 3.23 -11.20 9.71
N ASN A 193 2.23 -11.70 10.44
CA ASN A 193 2.33 -12.98 11.17
C ASN A 193 2.56 -14.16 10.22
N GLU A 194 1.91 -14.17 9.06
CA GLU A 194 2.07 -15.23 8.06
C GLU A 194 3.45 -15.16 7.39
N LEU A 195 3.94 -13.94 7.09
CA LEU A 195 5.30 -13.72 6.60
C LEU A 195 6.35 -14.22 7.61
N TRP A 196 6.19 -13.86 8.88
CA TRP A 196 7.07 -14.33 9.96
C TRP A 196 7.09 -15.87 10.06
N LYS A 197 5.91 -16.50 9.99
CA LYS A 197 5.76 -17.95 10.03
C LYS A 197 6.49 -18.64 8.87
N TRP A 198 6.33 -18.13 7.64
CA TRP A 198 6.98 -18.73 6.47
C TRP A 198 8.49 -18.48 6.42
N ARG A 199 8.95 -17.30 6.84
CA ARG A 199 10.38 -17.06 7.08
C ARG A 199 10.98 -18.12 8.00
N HIS A 200 10.33 -18.40 9.13
CA HIS A 200 10.81 -19.41 10.08
C HIS A 200 10.81 -20.83 9.51
N ARG A 201 9.89 -21.16 8.60
CA ARG A 201 9.81 -22.46 7.95
C ARG A 201 10.87 -22.63 6.86
N LEU A 202 11.12 -21.60 6.06
CA LEU A 202 11.98 -21.67 4.88
C LEU A 202 13.44 -21.31 5.17
N GLU A 203 13.69 -20.33 6.03
CA GLU A 203 15.05 -19.89 6.41
C GLU A 203 15.46 -20.37 7.81
N GLY A 204 14.54 -20.98 8.57
CA GLY A 204 14.81 -21.53 9.90
C GLY A 204 14.59 -20.54 11.05
N LYS A 205 14.80 -21.05 12.28
CA LYS A 205 14.60 -20.31 13.55
C LYS A 205 15.82 -19.48 13.97
N THR A 206 16.85 -19.37 13.14
CA THR A 206 18.07 -18.67 13.52
C THR A 206 17.77 -17.18 13.72
N ASN A 207 17.89 -16.74 14.98
CA ASN A 207 18.14 -15.36 15.40
C ASN A 207 19.62 -14.99 15.19
N LYS A 208 20.29 -15.63 14.22
CA LYS A 208 21.71 -15.32 13.98
C LYS A 208 21.77 -13.90 13.43
N GLU A 209 22.83 -13.21 13.83
CA GLU A 209 23.04 -11.78 13.62
C GLU A 209 22.79 -11.37 12.17
N PRO A 210 22.47 -10.08 11.92
CA PRO A 210 22.43 -9.55 10.57
C PRO A 210 23.70 -9.93 9.80
N GLY A 211 23.54 -10.56 8.62
CA GLY A 211 24.67 -11.03 7.81
C GLY A 211 24.85 -12.55 7.76
N ASP A 212 23.96 -13.36 8.37
CA ASP A 212 23.96 -14.82 8.25
C ASP A 212 23.53 -15.37 6.87
N GLY A 213 23.25 -14.47 5.93
CA GLY A 213 22.78 -14.79 4.57
C GLY A 213 21.27 -14.96 4.45
N THR A 214 20.49 -14.67 5.49
CA THR A 214 19.02 -14.55 5.42
C THR A 214 18.56 -13.19 4.89
N ILE A 215 17.30 -13.12 4.45
CA ILE A 215 16.70 -11.87 3.99
C ILE A 215 16.62 -10.85 5.15
N THR A 216 17.17 -9.65 4.94
CA THR A 216 16.99 -8.50 5.83
C THR A 216 15.66 -7.85 5.52
N TRP A 217 14.70 -8.00 6.45
CA TRP A 217 13.35 -7.48 6.29
C TRP A 217 13.19 -6.09 6.92
N SER A 218 12.40 -5.25 6.28
CA SER A 218 11.83 -4.05 6.89
C SER A 218 10.35 -3.95 6.52
N VAL A 219 9.56 -3.21 7.29
CA VAL A 219 8.11 -3.18 7.16
C VAL A 219 7.62 -1.74 7.08
N ILE A 220 6.87 -1.43 6.03
CA ILE A 220 5.99 -0.27 5.99
C ILE A 220 4.62 -0.79 6.45
N ASP A 221 4.34 -0.64 7.74
CA ASP A 221 3.17 -1.26 8.39
C ASP A 221 1.93 -0.37 8.43
N ARG A 222 2.06 0.94 8.16
CA ARG A 222 0.93 1.89 8.11
C ARG A 222 1.33 3.19 7.45
N TRP A 223 0.36 3.90 6.87
CA TRP A 223 0.56 5.16 6.16
C TRP A 223 -0.77 5.96 6.01
N PRO A 224 -1.56 6.13 7.09
CA PRO A 224 -2.96 6.56 7.01
C PRO A 224 -3.14 8.03 6.58
N ASN A 225 -2.13 8.88 6.75
CA ASN A 225 -2.20 10.32 6.48
C ASN A 225 -1.13 10.80 5.50
N HIS A 226 -0.61 9.90 4.65
CA HIS A 226 0.35 10.32 3.63
C HIS A 226 -0.30 11.33 2.67
N SER A 227 0.42 12.40 2.34
CA SER A 227 -0.14 13.52 1.57
C SER A 227 -0.59 13.11 0.17
N GLY A 228 0.12 12.18 -0.48
CA GLY A 228 -0.26 11.68 -1.81
C GLY A 228 -1.49 10.77 -1.77
N LEU A 229 -1.68 10.00 -0.70
CA LEU A 229 -2.93 9.26 -0.46
C LEU A 229 -4.11 10.22 -0.29
N VAL A 230 -3.93 11.24 0.55
CA VAL A 230 -4.94 12.27 0.81
C VAL A 230 -5.30 13.02 -0.46
N GLU A 231 -4.30 13.39 -1.27
CA GLU A 231 -4.50 14.06 -2.54
C GLU A 231 -5.27 13.18 -3.54
N ALA A 232 -4.91 11.90 -3.67
CA ALA A 232 -5.59 10.99 -4.58
C ALA A 232 -7.08 10.81 -4.21
N PHE A 233 -7.41 10.70 -2.92
CA PHE A 233 -8.80 10.68 -2.48
C PHE A 233 -9.52 12.00 -2.73
N ALA A 234 -8.88 13.14 -2.42
CA ALA A 234 -9.47 14.45 -2.62
C ALA A 234 -9.81 14.70 -4.10
N GLN A 235 -8.90 14.37 -5.02
CA GLN A 235 -9.13 14.50 -6.47
C GLN A 235 -10.29 13.63 -6.94
N ASN A 236 -10.37 12.37 -6.49
CA ASN A 236 -11.48 11.49 -6.88
C ASN A 236 -12.83 11.99 -6.32
N ILE A 237 -12.84 12.57 -5.11
CA ILE A 237 -14.04 13.18 -4.50
C ILE A 237 -14.46 14.43 -5.28
N GLU A 238 -13.53 15.35 -5.55
CA GLU A 238 -13.77 16.57 -6.34
C GLU A 238 -14.35 16.21 -7.72
N ALA A 239 -13.74 15.24 -8.40
CA ALA A 239 -14.23 14.74 -9.70
C ALA A 239 -15.65 14.17 -9.60
N LYS A 240 -15.96 13.39 -8.56
CA LYS A 240 -17.30 12.82 -8.37
C LYS A 240 -18.35 13.89 -8.06
N LEU A 241 -17.99 14.92 -7.28
CA LEU A 241 -18.89 16.03 -6.95
C LEU A 241 -19.26 16.86 -8.19
N LEU A 242 -18.38 16.95 -9.20
CA LEU A 242 -18.69 17.66 -10.45
C LEU A 242 -19.86 17.05 -11.22
N GLU A 243 -20.16 15.77 -11.00
CA GLU A 243 -21.32 15.11 -11.61
C GLU A 243 -22.66 15.48 -10.97
N TYR A 244 -22.67 16.22 -9.86
CA TYR A 244 -23.90 16.79 -9.28
C TYR A 244 -24.14 18.19 -9.86
N PRO A 245 -25.43 18.59 -10.00
CA PRO A 245 -25.79 19.95 -10.36
C PRO A 245 -25.15 20.96 -9.39
N GLU A 246 -24.69 22.10 -9.93
CA GLU A 246 -23.92 23.10 -9.19
C GLU A 246 -24.66 23.61 -7.95
N GLU A 247 -25.98 23.78 -8.07
CA GLU A 247 -26.85 24.29 -7.01
C GLU A 247 -27.00 23.32 -5.82
N ARG A 248 -26.81 22.01 -6.03
CA ARG A 248 -26.91 20.97 -4.99
C ARG A 248 -25.54 20.46 -4.51
N ARG A 249 -24.48 20.69 -5.30
CA ARG A 249 -23.13 20.12 -5.08
C ARG A 249 -22.56 20.36 -3.68
N LYS A 250 -22.77 21.55 -3.12
CA LYS A 250 -22.29 21.92 -1.77
C LYS A 250 -22.98 21.18 -0.63
N ASP A 251 -24.20 20.69 -0.88
CA ASP A 251 -25.05 20.04 0.12
C ASP A 251 -24.98 18.50 0.02
N VAL A 252 -24.24 17.96 -0.95
CA VAL A 252 -23.93 16.54 -1.07
C VAL A 252 -23.21 16.06 0.19
N VAL A 253 -23.68 14.96 0.78
CA VAL A 253 -23.06 14.36 1.97
C VAL A 253 -22.02 13.31 1.55
N LEU A 254 -20.81 13.45 2.08
CA LEU A 254 -19.72 12.52 1.89
C LEU A 254 -19.76 11.42 2.95
N LEU A 255 -20.07 10.19 2.55
CA LEU A 255 -20.08 9.01 3.41
C LEU A 255 -18.80 8.20 3.18
N PHE A 256 -17.82 8.42 4.03
CA PHE A 256 -16.62 7.59 4.06
C PHE A 256 -16.99 6.21 4.60
N SER A 257 -16.87 5.19 3.75
CA SER A 257 -17.21 3.81 4.08
C SER A 257 -15.92 3.00 4.22
N ALA A 258 -15.74 2.39 5.40
CA ALA A 258 -14.62 1.51 5.71
C ALA A 258 -15.15 0.15 6.15
N HIS A 259 -14.41 -0.94 5.94
CA HIS A 259 -14.84 -2.25 6.44
C HIS A 259 -14.93 -2.24 7.97
N SER A 260 -16.03 -2.75 8.53
CA SER A 260 -16.27 -2.74 9.97
C SER A 260 -15.38 -3.75 10.70
N LEU A 261 -15.31 -3.62 12.02
CA LEU A 261 -14.65 -4.60 12.89
C LEU A 261 -15.63 -5.09 13.97
N PRO A 262 -15.56 -6.37 14.38
CA PRO A 262 -16.27 -6.83 15.56
C PRO A 262 -15.86 -5.99 16.79
N MET A 263 -16.82 -5.65 17.64
CA MET A 263 -16.55 -4.84 18.84
C MET A 263 -15.56 -5.53 19.80
N SER A 264 -15.45 -6.86 19.78
CA SER A 264 -14.42 -7.60 20.52
C SER A 264 -12.99 -7.26 20.06
N VAL A 265 -12.79 -7.02 18.76
CA VAL A 265 -11.49 -6.61 18.18
C VAL A 265 -11.22 -5.14 18.50
N VAL A 266 -12.22 -4.27 18.34
CA VAL A 266 -12.12 -2.85 18.70
C VAL A 266 -11.77 -2.69 20.18
N ASN A 267 -12.52 -3.34 21.08
CA ASN A 267 -12.33 -3.25 22.53
C ASN A 267 -11.04 -3.92 23.02
N ARG A 268 -10.42 -4.79 22.21
CA ARG A 268 -9.06 -5.31 22.46
C ARG A 268 -7.99 -4.22 22.28
N GLY A 269 -8.33 -3.13 21.60
CA GLY A 269 -7.49 -1.97 21.31
C GLY A 269 -6.83 -2.04 19.94
N ASP A 270 -7.59 -2.46 18.93
CA ASP A 270 -7.15 -2.39 17.52
C ASP A 270 -7.03 -0.92 17.07
N PRO A 271 -5.93 -0.50 16.42
CA PRO A 271 -5.70 0.91 16.08
C PRO A 271 -6.51 1.37 14.86
N TYR A 272 -7.07 0.44 14.08
CA TYR A 272 -7.72 0.72 12.80
C TYR A 272 -8.79 1.82 12.85
N PRO A 273 -9.74 1.84 13.81
CA PRO A 273 -10.78 2.88 13.79
C PRO A 273 -10.23 4.30 13.92
N ALA A 274 -9.18 4.48 14.74
CA ALA A 274 -8.54 5.78 14.92
C ALA A 274 -7.73 6.18 13.68
N GLU A 275 -7.05 5.24 13.03
CA GLU A 275 -6.29 5.51 11.80
C GLU A 275 -7.21 5.84 10.62
N VAL A 276 -8.35 5.16 10.48
CA VAL A 276 -9.37 5.51 9.47
C VAL A 276 -9.92 6.91 9.71
N ALA A 277 -10.27 7.23 10.96
CA ALA A 277 -10.72 8.58 11.31
C ALA A 277 -9.66 9.65 10.98
N ALA A 278 -8.37 9.34 11.18
CA ALA A 278 -7.27 10.24 10.82
C ALA A 278 -7.18 10.46 9.29
N THR A 279 -7.32 9.40 8.48
CA THR A 279 -7.38 9.53 7.01
C THR A 279 -8.55 10.40 6.58
N VAL A 280 -9.75 10.12 7.09
CA VAL A 280 -10.97 10.89 6.77
C VAL A 280 -10.78 12.36 7.10
N TYR A 281 -10.27 12.66 8.30
CA TYR A 281 -10.06 14.05 8.72
C TYR A 281 -9.03 14.76 7.83
N ALA A 282 -7.93 14.10 7.46
CA ALA A 282 -6.92 14.66 6.57
C ALA A 282 -7.48 14.95 5.16
N VAL A 283 -8.30 14.05 4.61
CA VAL A 283 -9.01 14.28 3.34
C VAL A 283 -9.96 15.46 3.43
N MET A 284 -10.77 15.55 4.48
CA MET A 284 -11.69 16.68 4.66
C MET A 284 -10.97 18.01 4.87
N GLN A 285 -9.80 18.01 5.54
CA GLN A 285 -8.94 19.19 5.63
C GLN A 285 -8.43 19.63 4.26
N ARG A 286 -7.98 18.68 3.41
CA ARG A 286 -7.54 18.97 2.04
C ARG A 286 -8.68 19.51 1.16
N LEU A 287 -9.91 19.07 1.39
CA LEU A 287 -11.12 19.58 0.71
C LEU A 287 -11.64 20.90 1.30
N GLY A 288 -10.98 21.45 2.33
CA GLY A 288 -11.42 22.69 2.99
C GLY A 288 -12.79 22.57 3.68
N PHE A 289 -13.19 21.35 4.07
CA PHE A 289 -14.51 21.06 4.62
C PHE A 289 -15.68 21.58 3.76
N SER A 290 -15.54 21.52 2.43
CA SER A 290 -16.53 22.03 1.47
C SER A 290 -17.91 21.39 1.58
N ASN A 291 -17.99 20.17 2.13
CA ASN A 291 -19.20 19.35 2.20
C ASN A 291 -19.36 18.72 3.59
N PRO A 292 -20.59 18.46 4.03
CA PRO A 292 -20.85 17.66 5.24
C PRO A 292 -20.39 16.21 5.03
N TYR A 293 -19.88 15.58 6.09
CA TYR A 293 -19.38 14.20 6.00
C TYR A 293 -19.67 13.35 7.23
N ARG A 294 -19.64 12.03 7.05
CA ARG A 294 -19.63 11.02 8.13
C ARG A 294 -18.70 9.87 7.77
N LEU A 295 -18.15 9.24 8.81
CA LEU A 295 -17.48 7.95 8.71
C LEU A 295 -18.48 6.87 9.13
N CYS A 296 -18.73 5.93 8.23
CA CYS A 296 -19.59 4.76 8.39
C CYS A 296 -18.80 3.48 8.13
N TRP A 297 -19.36 2.35 8.52
CA TRP A 297 -18.71 1.06 8.45
C TRP A 297 -19.56 0.06 7.68
N GLN A 298 -18.95 -0.76 6.84
CA GLN A 298 -19.66 -1.71 5.99
C GLN A 298 -19.30 -3.17 6.29
N SER A 299 -19.98 -4.09 5.60
CA SER A 299 -19.67 -5.52 5.59
C SER A 299 -19.75 -6.23 6.96
N GLN A 300 -20.66 -5.81 7.85
CA GLN A 300 -20.96 -6.56 9.07
C GLN A 300 -21.44 -7.98 8.74
N VAL A 301 -20.82 -9.00 9.34
CA VAL A 301 -21.25 -10.39 9.18
C VAL A 301 -21.54 -11.08 10.51
N GLY A 302 -22.65 -11.83 10.53
CA GLY A 302 -23.06 -12.62 11.68
C GLY A 302 -23.71 -11.82 12.81
N PRO A 303 -24.09 -12.50 13.91
CA PRO A 303 -24.96 -11.92 14.94
C PRO A 303 -24.24 -11.11 16.02
N SER A 304 -22.90 -11.06 15.98
CA SER A 304 -22.11 -10.33 16.98
C SER A 304 -22.27 -8.81 16.82
N ALA A 305 -21.88 -8.03 17.83
CA ALA A 305 -21.84 -6.57 17.73
C ALA A 305 -20.62 -6.11 16.91
N TRP A 306 -20.84 -5.17 16.00
CA TRP A 306 -19.82 -4.56 15.14
C TRP A 306 -19.77 -3.05 15.33
N LEU A 307 -18.65 -2.45 14.92
CA LEU A 307 -18.48 -1.01 14.92
C LEU A 307 -19.47 -0.36 13.94
N GLY A 308 -20.25 0.59 14.44
CA GLY A 308 -21.25 1.33 13.67
C GLY A 308 -20.94 2.83 13.56
N PRO A 309 -21.77 3.59 12.82
CA PRO A 309 -22.99 3.15 12.13
C PRO A 309 -22.72 2.32 10.85
N GLN A 310 -23.67 1.48 10.44
CA GLN A 310 -23.57 0.71 9.20
C GLN A 310 -23.79 1.60 7.97
N THR A 311 -23.04 1.39 6.88
CA THR A 311 -23.14 2.20 5.65
C THR A 311 -24.51 2.07 4.99
N SER A 312 -25.03 0.84 4.84
CA SER A 312 -26.39 0.58 4.31
C SER A 312 -27.46 1.36 5.07
N ASP A 313 -27.45 1.23 6.40
CA ASP A 313 -28.44 1.85 7.27
C ASP A 313 -28.28 3.37 7.24
N SER A 314 -27.05 3.88 7.14
CA SER A 314 -26.80 5.32 7.06
C SER A 314 -27.42 5.90 5.78
N VAL A 315 -27.23 5.22 4.64
CA VAL A 315 -27.83 5.61 3.35
C VAL A 315 -29.35 5.60 3.45
N GLU A 316 -29.94 4.48 3.92
CA GLU A 316 -31.40 4.35 4.08
C GLU A 316 -31.97 5.48 4.96
N HIS A 317 -31.37 5.72 6.14
CA HIS A 317 -31.83 6.75 7.06
C HIS A 317 -31.68 8.17 6.50
N TYR A 318 -30.64 8.47 5.70
CA TYR A 318 -30.49 9.77 5.06
C TYR A 318 -31.54 9.97 3.96
N VAL A 319 -31.75 8.96 3.10
CA VAL A 319 -32.75 9.01 2.03
C VAL A 319 -34.15 9.15 2.61
N ALA A 320 -34.48 8.43 3.68
CA ALA A 320 -35.76 8.54 4.39
C ALA A 320 -36.01 9.94 4.98
N LYS A 321 -34.94 10.69 5.28
CA LYS A 321 -34.99 12.09 5.75
C LYS A 321 -34.99 13.11 4.61
N GLY A 322 -35.01 12.66 3.36
CA GLY A 322 -34.99 13.51 2.17
C GLY A 322 -33.60 13.89 1.67
N GLN A 323 -32.53 13.44 2.33
CA GLN A 323 -31.16 13.64 1.83
C GLN A 323 -30.80 12.53 0.85
N LYS A 324 -30.89 12.84 -0.44
CA LYS A 324 -30.67 11.87 -1.53
C LYS A 324 -29.31 12.01 -2.22
N ASP A 325 -28.71 13.20 -2.14
CA ASP A 325 -27.39 13.48 -2.70
C ASP A 325 -26.29 12.98 -1.73
N LEU A 326 -25.85 11.74 -1.97
CA LEU A 326 -24.86 11.04 -1.15
C LEU A 326 -23.71 10.53 -2.01
N VAL A 327 -22.48 10.72 -1.56
CA VAL A 327 -21.28 10.14 -2.19
C VAL A 327 -20.63 9.15 -1.24
N LEU A 328 -20.50 7.89 -1.67
CA LEU A 328 -19.83 6.81 -0.95
C LEU A 328 -18.34 6.81 -1.30
N ILE A 329 -17.47 6.86 -0.29
CA ILE A 329 -16.00 6.89 -0.46
C ILE A 329 -15.39 5.64 0.18
N PRO A 330 -14.84 4.68 -0.60
CA PRO A 330 -14.14 3.52 -0.04
C PRO A 330 -12.77 3.95 0.52
N ILE A 331 -12.73 4.34 1.80
CA ILE A 331 -11.58 5.06 2.37
C ILE A 331 -10.46 4.14 2.90
N ALA A 332 -10.78 2.85 3.11
CA ALA A 332 -9.89 1.88 3.74
C ALA A 332 -9.29 0.84 2.77
N PHE A 333 -9.56 0.98 1.47
CA PHE A 333 -9.03 0.12 0.42
C PHE A 333 -8.66 0.95 -0.81
N THR A 334 -7.63 0.52 -1.53
CA THR A 334 -6.99 1.31 -2.58
C THR A 334 -7.30 0.85 -4.00
N SER A 335 -7.91 -0.32 -4.17
CA SER A 335 -8.33 -0.85 -5.46
C SER A 335 -9.76 -1.36 -5.40
N ASP A 336 -10.43 -1.44 -6.55
CA ASP A 336 -11.72 -2.11 -6.60
C ASP A 336 -11.62 -3.58 -6.17
N HIS A 337 -12.68 -4.03 -5.50
CA HIS A 337 -12.83 -5.36 -4.93
C HIS A 337 -14.33 -5.62 -4.70
N ILE A 338 -14.70 -6.79 -4.18
CA ILE A 338 -16.12 -7.19 -4.06
C ILE A 338 -16.92 -6.22 -3.18
N GLU A 339 -16.29 -5.66 -2.15
CA GLU A 339 -16.87 -4.69 -1.23
C GLU A 339 -17.20 -3.35 -1.90
N THR A 340 -16.56 -2.98 -3.01
CA THR A 340 -16.93 -1.77 -3.79
C THR A 340 -17.88 -2.10 -4.92
N LEU A 341 -17.51 -3.05 -5.78
CA LEU A 341 -18.21 -3.33 -7.03
C LEU A 341 -19.54 -4.06 -6.83
N TYR A 342 -19.70 -4.78 -5.72
CA TYR A 342 -20.94 -5.50 -5.42
C TYR A 342 -21.68 -4.84 -4.26
N GLU A 343 -21.07 -4.76 -3.07
CA GLU A 343 -21.77 -4.26 -1.88
C GLU A 343 -22.18 -2.79 -2.02
N LEU A 344 -21.28 -1.89 -2.44
CA LEU A 344 -21.67 -0.49 -2.61
C LEU A 344 -22.51 -0.25 -3.87
N ASP A 345 -22.08 -0.77 -5.02
CA ASP A 345 -22.75 -0.47 -6.29
C ASP A 345 -24.06 -1.23 -6.52
N GLN A 346 -24.09 -2.53 -6.21
CA GLN A 346 -25.22 -3.41 -6.52
C GLN A 346 -26.18 -3.63 -5.35
N GLU A 347 -25.72 -3.48 -4.10
CA GLU A 347 -26.59 -3.56 -2.93
C GLU A 347 -26.94 -2.14 -2.44
N VAL A 348 -26.00 -1.38 -1.88
CA VAL A 348 -26.30 -0.10 -1.21
C VAL A 348 -26.89 0.95 -2.15
N ILE A 349 -26.29 1.20 -3.32
CA ILE A 349 -26.77 2.20 -4.27
C ILE A 349 -28.09 1.75 -4.90
N ALA A 350 -28.20 0.50 -5.34
CA ALA A 350 -29.40 -0.03 -5.97
C ALA A 350 -30.60 -0.05 -5.01
N ASP A 351 -30.38 -0.46 -3.75
CA ASP A 351 -31.42 -0.56 -2.73
C ASP A 351 -31.74 0.78 -2.06
N SER A 352 -30.96 1.84 -2.32
CA SER A 352 -31.16 3.17 -1.72
C SER A 352 -32.50 3.82 -2.09
N GLY A 353 -33.14 3.40 -3.19
CA GLY A 353 -34.31 4.09 -3.76
C GLY A 353 -34.00 5.46 -4.35
N SER A 354 -32.72 5.84 -4.49
CA SER A 354 -32.26 7.06 -5.19
C SER A 354 -30.92 6.83 -5.92
N PRO A 355 -30.80 5.77 -6.75
CA PRO A 355 -29.54 5.39 -7.40
C PRO A 355 -28.97 6.44 -8.37
N GLU A 356 -29.77 7.41 -8.79
CA GLU A 356 -29.34 8.52 -9.64
C GLU A 356 -28.57 9.62 -8.88
N THR A 357 -28.73 9.68 -7.56
CA THR A 357 -28.12 10.70 -6.67
C THR A 357 -27.24 10.12 -5.58
N VAL A 358 -27.34 8.82 -5.27
CA VAL A 358 -26.36 8.10 -4.46
C VAL A 358 -25.27 7.55 -5.38
N LYS A 359 -24.03 8.06 -5.25
CA LYS A 359 -22.91 7.71 -6.13
C LYS A 359 -21.73 7.19 -5.34
N ARG A 360 -20.84 6.44 -5.99
CA ARG A 360 -19.57 6.00 -5.41
C ARG A 360 -18.39 6.70 -6.08
N VAL A 361 -17.38 7.05 -5.29
CA VAL A 361 -16.08 7.54 -5.77
C VAL A 361 -15.27 6.39 -6.36
N GLU A 362 -14.54 6.64 -7.44
CA GLU A 362 -13.64 5.64 -8.02
C GLU A 362 -12.57 5.23 -7.02
N SER A 363 -12.26 3.93 -6.98
CA SER A 363 -11.12 3.41 -6.23
C SER A 363 -9.81 3.95 -6.80
N LEU A 364 -8.74 4.01 -6.00
CA LEU A 364 -7.49 4.64 -6.43
C LEU A 364 -6.84 3.92 -7.62
N ASN A 365 -6.97 2.58 -7.70
CA ASN A 365 -6.65 1.78 -8.89
C ASN A 365 -5.33 2.22 -9.56
N GLY A 366 -5.36 2.61 -10.83
CA GLY A 366 -4.19 3.06 -11.59
C GLY A 366 -3.87 4.55 -11.48
N SER A 367 -4.38 5.26 -10.48
CA SER A 367 -4.16 6.70 -10.30
C SER A 367 -2.65 7.00 -10.25
N PRO A 368 -2.12 7.85 -11.17
CA PRO A 368 -0.70 8.22 -11.15
C PRO A 368 -0.28 8.88 -9.84
N VAL A 369 -1.14 9.75 -9.27
CA VAL A 369 -0.91 10.41 -7.97
C VAL A 369 -0.75 9.39 -6.86
N PHE A 370 -1.56 8.33 -6.87
CA PHE A 370 -1.46 7.26 -5.88
C PHE A 370 -0.18 6.43 -6.05
N ILE A 371 0.21 6.12 -7.29
CA ILE A 371 1.45 5.37 -7.56
C ILE A 371 2.69 6.19 -7.16
N GLU A 372 2.69 7.49 -7.41
CA GLU A 372 3.72 8.42 -6.93
C GLU A 372 3.76 8.46 -5.40
N ALA A 373 2.61 8.44 -4.74
CA ALA A 373 2.53 8.36 -3.28
C ALA A 373 3.16 7.09 -2.73
N LEU A 374 2.89 5.93 -3.32
CA LEU A 374 3.51 4.65 -2.95
C LEU A 374 5.04 4.72 -3.08
N ALA A 375 5.55 5.33 -4.16
CA ALA A 375 6.98 5.49 -4.39
C ALA A 375 7.61 6.45 -3.36
N ASP A 376 6.94 7.55 -3.01
CA ASP A 376 7.41 8.48 -1.98
C ASP A 376 7.46 7.81 -0.59
N ILE A 377 6.43 7.05 -0.22
CA ILE A 377 6.39 6.27 1.03
C ILE A 377 7.58 5.30 1.08
N ALA A 378 7.77 4.51 0.02
CA ALA A 378 8.85 3.54 -0.06
C ALA A 378 10.23 4.20 -0.02
N LYS A 379 10.44 5.29 -0.77
CA LYS A 379 11.70 6.06 -0.75
C LYS A 379 12.01 6.57 0.65
N LYS A 380 11.03 7.19 1.32
CA LYS A 380 11.20 7.70 2.67
C LYS A 380 11.60 6.60 3.65
N HIS A 381 10.92 5.45 3.58
CA HIS A 381 11.24 4.28 4.40
C HIS A 381 12.67 3.77 4.15
N LEU A 382 13.06 3.65 2.88
CA LEU A 382 14.39 3.19 2.48
C LEU A 382 15.49 4.14 2.97
N ALA A 383 15.26 5.46 2.91
CA ALA A 383 16.20 6.49 3.35
C ALA A 383 16.30 6.61 4.88
N GLU A 384 15.20 6.42 5.60
CA GLU A 384 15.19 6.47 7.07
C GLU A 384 15.88 5.24 7.71
N ASN A 385 16.08 4.15 6.95
CA ASN A 385 16.65 2.89 7.42
C ASN A 385 15.96 2.34 8.68
N LYS A 386 14.64 2.53 8.80
CA LYS A 386 13.85 1.99 9.92
C LYS A 386 13.32 0.61 9.60
N ALA A 387 13.36 -0.29 10.58
CA ALA A 387 12.84 -1.63 10.40
C ALA A 387 11.31 -1.68 10.39
N CYS A 388 10.64 -0.85 11.18
CA CYS A 388 9.19 -0.72 11.23
C CYS A 388 8.77 0.58 11.93
N SER A 389 7.49 0.91 11.92
CA SER A 389 6.98 2.06 12.67
C SER A 389 7.12 1.86 14.19
N LYS A 390 7.13 2.96 14.95
CA LYS A 390 7.09 2.89 16.42
C LYS A 390 5.84 2.17 16.95
N GLN A 391 4.70 2.34 16.27
CA GLN A 391 3.45 1.68 16.64
C GLN A 391 3.51 0.16 16.40
N MET A 392 4.32 -0.31 15.45
CA MET A 392 4.51 -1.74 15.23
C MET A 392 5.04 -2.45 16.47
N GLY A 393 5.90 -1.80 17.26
CA GLY A 393 6.41 -2.35 18.52
C GLY A 393 5.36 -2.48 19.64
N LEU A 394 4.24 -1.76 19.55
CA LEU A 394 3.18 -1.77 20.57
C LEU A 394 2.09 -2.79 20.22
N ARG A 395 1.81 -3.74 21.11
CA ARG A 395 0.65 -4.65 20.98
C ARG A 395 -0.62 -3.95 21.46
N CYS A 396 -1.78 -4.38 20.95
CA CYS A 396 -3.06 -3.98 21.51
C CYS A 396 -3.07 -4.27 23.03
N PRO A 397 -3.60 -3.38 23.88
CA PRO A 397 -3.66 -3.58 25.32
C PRO A 397 -4.27 -4.92 25.76
N GLY A 398 -5.30 -5.41 25.06
CA GLY A 398 -5.93 -6.70 25.33
C GLY A 398 -5.35 -7.90 24.57
N CYS A 399 -4.20 -7.75 23.89
CA CYS A 399 -3.62 -8.82 23.07
C CYS A 399 -3.06 -9.95 23.95
N LYS A 400 -3.51 -11.19 23.70
CA LYS A 400 -3.00 -12.42 24.34
C LYS A 400 -2.20 -13.32 23.37
N SER A 401 -1.95 -12.85 22.14
CA SER A 401 -1.28 -13.63 21.11
C SER A 401 0.25 -13.54 21.29
N GLU A 402 0.87 -14.67 21.60
CA GLU A 402 2.34 -14.79 21.63
C GLU A 402 2.94 -14.67 20.24
N ARG A 403 2.27 -15.23 19.21
CA ARG A 403 2.65 -15.03 17.81
C ARG A 403 2.79 -13.54 17.47
N CYS A 404 1.84 -12.72 17.91
CA CYS A 404 1.90 -11.27 17.70
C CYS A 404 3.12 -10.64 18.39
N ALA A 405 3.48 -11.09 19.59
CA ALA A 405 4.66 -10.60 20.31
C ALA A 405 5.96 -10.97 19.59
N GLU A 406 6.10 -12.24 19.21
CA GLU A 406 7.30 -12.76 18.54
C GLU A 406 7.50 -12.13 17.16
N SER A 407 6.43 -12.03 16.37
CA SER A 407 6.44 -11.37 15.06
C SER A 407 6.90 -9.90 15.17
N LYS A 408 6.30 -9.12 16.10
CA LYS A 408 6.72 -7.72 16.32
C LYS A 408 8.16 -7.59 16.80
N ARG A 409 8.61 -8.46 17.72
CA ARG A 409 10.01 -8.48 18.19
C ARG A 409 10.97 -8.76 17.04
N PHE A 410 10.64 -9.72 16.17
CA PHE A 410 11.45 -10.06 15.00
C PHE A 410 11.63 -8.87 14.06
N PHE A 411 10.53 -8.24 13.62
CA PHE A 411 10.65 -7.12 12.67
C PHE A 411 11.33 -5.91 13.32
N ALA A 412 11.14 -5.66 14.62
CA ALA A 412 11.88 -4.62 15.33
C ALA A 412 13.39 -4.93 15.42
N SER A 413 13.78 -6.20 15.60
CA SER A 413 15.19 -6.58 15.72
C SER A 413 15.96 -6.48 14.40
N GLN A 414 15.26 -6.45 13.25
CA GLN A 414 15.89 -6.23 11.94
C GLN A 414 16.58 -4.86 11.82
N GLN A 415 16.32 -3.92 12.73
CA GLN A 415 16.95 -2.60 12.75
C GLN A 415 18.48 -2.67 12.73
N ALA A 416 19.08 -3.68 13.38
CA ALA A 416 20.52 -3.88 13.39
C ALA A 416 21.09 -4.26 12.01
N GLY A 417 20.28 -4.86 11.12
CA GLY A 417 20.68 -5.24 9.77
C GLY A 417 20.47 -4.18 8.70
N LEU A 418 19.79 -3.08 9.03
CA LEU A 418 19.58 -1.95 8.12
C LEU A 418 20.65 -0.85 8.25
N ALA A 419 21.50 -0.95 9.27
CA ALA A 419 22.56 0.01 9.56
C ALA A 419 23.68 0.02 8.51
#